data_AF-A0AAW1U9Y4-F1
#
_entry.id   AF-A0AAW1U9Y4-F1
#
_cell.length_a   1.000
_cell.length_b   1.000
_cell.length_c   1.000
_cell.angle_alpha   90.00
_cell.angle_beta   90.00
_cell.angle_gamma   90.00
#
_symmetry.space_group_name_H-M   'P 1'
#
loop_
_entity.id
_entity.type
_entity.pdbx_description
1 polymer ?
#
loop_
_entity_poly.entity_id
_entity_poly.type
_entity_poly.pdbx_seq_one_letter_code
_entity_poly.pdbx_strand_id
1 'polypeptide(L)'
;MATKTNNHFGKLKSSVPNRQEGDGHEIKVEVREDEEQSAKLQEILDLLIAAGYFKARIKGLSSFDKVVGGMTWCIESCNVDVDVDLLFQENSTIGQKIALTEKIVGVLPKLQCPHQIQPHQIQGLDFIHVFPVIQWLVKRSIEHRSNTANFLYSYALNQFEKEFREKQEPSEKELNLIKNIKAVEEIYKPHRAFRRKHVLPIKDLDSKVQLTLLEYGYKNVSKHSSAEESSGESYLDQQLEEQLMNNLVVTVEETFDFDDLTQEDQKKLLNHYENLNKELKISGFKSVENQQNADLKDRTKMITDKLKKLEEQKLTLENKIETMNCALKGIRQRQMETDTAFKELDKEDINTEIVNDVQDLVIQSENLKKQEIEFRDKCKKELQQLRNSIEKAKERKSQSSEETSRNMELQLHEQNEKLKVLRLKVAKKSRVISVLQRRIDDVPCRAELAQYQRRFIELYNQSNSKYWS
;
A
#
# COMPACT_ATOMS: atom_id res chain seq x y z
N MET A 1 28.73 -48.76 72.98
CA MET A 1 29.44 -49.85 72.28
C MET A 1 28.80 -50.06 70.93
N ALA A 2 29.58 -49.94 69.86
CA ALA A 2 29.16 -49.96 68.47
C ALA A 2 29.39 -51.34 67.85
N THR A 3 28.51 -51.78 66.94
CA THR A 3 28.72 -52.96 66.07
C THR A 3 28.14 -52.62 64.69
N LYS A 4 28.94 -52.04 63.79
CA LYS A 4 29.68 -52.71 62.69
C LYS A 4 28.77 -53.47 61.71
N THR A 5 28.45 -52.78 60.62
CA THR A 5 27.99 -53.28 59.34
C THR A 5 29.12 -54.06 58.65
N ASN A 6 28.80 -55.23 58.09
CA ASN A 6 29.74 -56.08 57.35
C ASN A 6 29.49 -55.89 55.84
N ASN A 7 30.28 -55.04 55.20
CA ASN A 7 30.30 -54.86 53.74
C ASN A 7 31.17 -55.96 53.11
N HIS A 8 30.53 -56.90 52.43
CA HIS A 8 31.18 -57.87 51.56
C HIS A 8 31.18 -57.29 50.14
N PHE A 9 32.27 -56.65 49.71
CA PHE A 9 32.68 -56.54 48.30
C PHE A 9 34.10 -55.95 48.26
N GLY A 10 35.06 -56.82 48.57
CA GLY A 10 36.46 -56.59 48.25
C GLY A 10 36.78 -57.18 46.88
N LYS A 11 37.60 -56.43 46.13
CA LYS A 11 38.45 -56.85 45.00
C LYS A 11 37.78 -56.92 43.62
N LEU A 12 37.89 -55.82 42.87
CA LEU A 12 38.48 -55.85 41.52
C LEU A 12 39.04 -54.45 41.23
N LYS A 13 40.29 -54.21 41.67
CA LYS A 13 41.11 -53.09 41.17
C LYS A 13 41.80 -53.58 39.90
N SER A 14 41.41 -53.06 38.73
CA SER A 14 42.19 -53.20 37.50
C SER A 14 43.37 -52.22 37.55
N SER A 15 44.56 -52.78 37.72
CA SER A 15 45.85 -52.07 37.68
C SER A 15 46.09 -51.48 36.29
N VAL A 16 46.37 -50.19 36.19
CA VAL A 16 46.89 -49.52 34.98
C VAL A 16 48.42 -49.69 34.96
N PRO A 17 49.08 -49.89 33.80
CA PRO A 17 50.49 -50.26 33.77
C PRO A 17 51.40 -49.05 33.94
N ASN A 18 52.22 -49.07 34.99
CA ASN A 18 53.33 -48.14 35.18
C ASN A 18 54.43 -48.44 34.15
N ARG A 19 54.83 -47.45 33.34
CA ARG A 19 56.09 -47.51 32.59
C ARG A 19 57.21 -47.01 33.51
N GLN A 20 58.20 -47.86 33.74
CA GLN A 20 59.42 -47.51 34.45
C GLN A 20 60.52 -47.20 33.42
N GLU A 21 61.12 -46.01 33.53
CA GLU A 21 62.52 -45.81 33.16
C GLU A 21 63.25 -45.07 34.29
N GLY A 22 64.41 -45.59 34.65
CA GLY A 22 65.56 -44.78 35.04
C GLY A 22 65.77 -44.45 36.51
N ASP A 23 64.92 -43.60 37.11
CA ASP A 23 65.25 -42.98 38.40
C ASP A 23 64.01 -42.68 39.22
N GLY A 24 64.00 -43.12 40.48
CA GLY A 24 62.81 -43.32 41.33
C GLY A 24 62.14 -42.05 41.85
N HIS A 25 61.58 -41.21 40.97
CA HIS A 25 60.64 -40.16 41.37
C HIS A 25 59.20 -40.50 40.96
N GLU A 26 58.34 -40.73 41.96
CA GLU A 26 56.89 -40.82 41.78
C GLU A 26 56.34 -39.44 41.39
N ILE A 27 55.96 -39.27 40.13
CA ILE A 27 55.16 -38.11 39.71
C ILE A 27 53.70 -38.42 40.02
N LYS A 28 53.15 -37.79 41.06
CA LYS A 28 51.69 -37.67 41.26
C LYS A 28 51.12 -36.78 40.16
N VAL A 29 50.48 -37.38 39.16
CA VAL A 29 49.84 -36.65 38.06
C VAL A 29 48.38 -36.28 38.46
N GLU A 30 48.11 -34.97 38.40
CA GLU A 30 46.82 -34.25 38.21
C GLU A 30 45.53 -34.79 38.87
N VAL A 31 45.20 -34.27 40.06
CA VAL A 31 43.86 -34.42 40.70
C VAL A 31 43.07 -33.09 40.71
N ARG A 32 43.73 -31.95 40.45
CA ARG A 32 43.11 -30.61 40.54
C ARG A 32 42.15 -30.28 39.40
N GLU A 33 42.46 -30.70 38.18
CA GLU A 33 41.64 -30.35 37.00
C GLU A 33 40.26 -31.03 37.04
N ASP A 34 40.17 -32.23 37.61
CA ASP A 34 38.92 -32.98 37.77
C ASP A 34 37.93 -32.31 38.75
N GLU A 35 38.43 -31.63 39.80
CA GLU A 35 37.57 -30.93 40.78
C GLU A 35 36.90 -29.70 40.16
N GLU A 36 37.64 -28.91 39.38
CA GLU A 36 37.12 -27.73 38.69
C GLU A 36 36.11 -28.11 37.60
N GLN A 37 36.41 -29.16 36.84
CA GLN A 37 35.51 -29.71 35.82
C GLN A 37 34.21 -30.26 36.45
N SER A 38 34.30 -30.94 37.61
CA SER A 38 33.13 -31.41 38.34
C SER A 38 32.27 -30.28 38.90
N ALA A 39 32.88 -29.19 39.37
CA ALA A 39 32.15 -28.01 39.83
C ALA A 39 31.39 -27.35 38.68
N LYS A 40 32.06 -27.19 37.52
CA LYS A 40 31.43 -26.64 36.31
C LYS A 40 30.33 -27.51 35.74
N LEU A 41 30.49 -28.83 35.77
CA LEU A 41 29.42 -29.75 35.42
C LEU A 41 28.17 -29.51 36.28
N GLN A 42 28.33 -29.34 37.59
CA GLN A 42 27.19 -29.11 38.48
C GLN A 42 26.49 -27.78 38.17
N GLU A 43 27.25 -26.70 37.93
CA GLU A 43 26.70 -25.41 37.49
C GLU A 43 25.92 -25.52 36.16
N ILE A 44 26.44 -26.28 35.19
CA ILE A 44 25.76 -26.57 33.92
C ILE A 44 24.41 -27.26 34.17
N LEU A 45 24.40 -28.30 35.01
CA LEU A 45 23.20 -29.07 35.30
C LEU A 45 22.14 -28.20 35.99
N ASP A 46 22.55 -27.36 36.93
CA ASP A 46 21.64 -26.47 37.65
C ASP A 46 21.03 -25.41 36.71
N LEU A 47 21.82 -24.84 35.79
CA LEU A 47 21.31 -23.93 34.74
C LEU A 47 20.31 -24.61 33.82
N LEU A 48 20.59 -25.84 33.38
CA LEU A 48 19.68 -26.62 32.53
C LEU A 48 18.37 -26.97 33.26
N ILE A 49 18.44 -27.32 34.54
CA ILE A 49 17.25 -27.58 35.36
C ILE A 49 16.42 -26.31 35.52
N ALA A 50 17.05 -25.17 35.81
CA ALA A 50 16.38 -23.87 35.91
C ALA A 50 15.70 -23.45 34.58
N ALA A 51 16.30 -23.84 33.43
CA ALA A 51 15.72 -23.62 32.11
C ALA A 51 14.50 -24.51 31.82
N GLY A 52 14.33 -25.62 32.55
CA GLY A 52 13.23 -26.59 32.37
C GLY A 52 13.66 -27.97 31.84
N TYR A 53 14.96 -28.24 31.71
CA TYR A 53 15.47 -29.55 31.29
C TYR A 53 15.71 -30.47 32.49
N PHE A 54 14.65 -31.17 32.94
CA PHE A 54 14.71 -32.02 34.14
C PHE A 54 15.47 -33.34 33.96
N LYS A 55 15.75 -33.77 32.72
CA LYS A 55 16.52 -35.00 32.43
C LYS A 55 17.95 -34.94 32.98
N ALA A 56 18.51 -33.73 33.17
CA ALA A 56 19.79 -33.51 33.84
C ALA A 56 19.87 -34.12 35.26
N ARG A 57 18.74 -34.27 35.96
CA ARG A 57 18.67 -34.80 37.34
C ARG A 57 18.73 -36.33 37.43
N ILE A 58 18.59 -37.05 36.32
CA ILE A 58 18.53 -38.51 36.32
C ILE A 58 19.91 -39.09 36.69
N LYS A 59 19.98 -39.85 37.80
CA LYS A 59 21.25 -40.40 38.33
C LYS A 59 21.87 -41.51 37.47
N GLY A 60 21.10 -42.11 36.55
CA GLY A 60 21.55 -43.17 35.66
C GLY A 60 22.06 -42.71 34.28
N LEU A 61 22.05 -41.40 34.01
CA LEU A 61 22.50 -40.86 32.72
C LEU A 61 23.94 -40.35 32.81
N SER A 62 24.74 -40.59 31.75
CA SER A 62 26.13 -40.12 31.71
C SER A 62 26.21 -38.59 31.72
N SER A 63 27.30 -38.02 32.26
CA SER A 63 27.51 -36.57 32.28
C SER A 63 27.49 -35.97 30.85
N PHE A 64 28.06 -36.69 29.88
CA PHE A 64 27.97 -36.33 28.46
C PHE A 64 26.52 -36.23 27.98
N ASP A 65 25.73 -37.28 28.21
CA ASP A 65 24.36 -37.39 27.71
C ASP A 65 23.43 -36.34 28.35
N LYS A 66 23.67 -35.98 29.62
CA LYS A 66 22.96 -34.88 30.29
C LYS A 66 23.23 -33.53 29.62
N VAL A 67 24.50 -33.24 29.35
CA VAL A 67 24.95 -31.96 28.80
C VAL A 67 24.56 -31.84 27.33
N VAL A 68 24.83 -32.86 26.51
CA VAL A 68 24.51 -32.89 25.08
C VAL A 68 23.00 -32.93 24.84
N GLY A 69 22.25 -33.68 25.64
CA GLY A 69 20.79 -33.66 25.61
C GLY A 69 20.24 -32.28 26.00
N GLY A 70 20.85 -31.61 26.99
CA GLY A 70 20.51 -30.25 27.38
C GLY A 70 20.79 -29.21 26.30
N MET A 71 21.95 -29.29 25.64
CA MET A 71 22.29 -28.44 24.48
C MET A 71 21.30 -28.64 23.34
N THR A 72 20.99 -29.89 23.00
CA THR A 72 20.01 -30.25 21.98
C THR A 72 18.64 -29.66 22.30
N TRP A 73 18.17 -29.82 23.55
CA TRP A 73 16.89 -29.27 24.00
C TRP A 73 16.84 -27.74 23.92
N CYS A 74 17.94 -27.05 24.26
CA CYS A 74 18.01 -25.59 24.14
C CYS A 74 17.95 -25.14 22.68
N ILE A 75 18.63 -25.87 21.78
CA ILE A 75 18.64 -25.60 20.34
C ILE A 75 17.23 -25.81 19.74
N GLU A 76 16.59 -26.94 20.05
CA GLU A 76 15.20 -27.21 19.62
C GLU A 76 14.22 -26.14 20.14
N SER A 77 14.42 -25.68 21.37
CA SER A 77 13.59 -24.64 21.99
C SER A 77 13.78 -23.25 21.37
N CYS A 78 14.85 -23.00 20.63
CA CYS A 78 15.09 -21.73 19.95
C CYS A 78 14.32 -21.60 18.62
N ASN A 79 13.66 -22.67 18.14
CA ASN A 79 12.86 -22.73 16.92
C ASN A 79 13.50 -22.01 15.71
N VAL A 80 14.83 -22.02 15.63
CA VAL A 80 15.54 -21.58 14.44
C VAL A 80 15.52 -22.74 13.47
N ASP A 81 15.15 -22.46 12.22
CA ASP A 81 15.09 -23.43 11.13
C ASP A 81 16.50 -23.95 10.84
N VAL A 82 16.89 -24.95 11.62
CA VAL A 82 18.20 -25.56 11.59
C VAL A 82 17.99 -26.95 11.00
N ASP A 83 18.47 -27.14 9.77
CA ASP A 83 18.43 -28.38 8.96
C ASP A 83 19.17 -29.59 9.59
N VAL A 84 19.03 -29.83 10.89
CA VAL A 84 19.75 -30.85 11.63
C VAL A 84 18.80 -31.51 12.61
N ASP A 85 18.30 -32.70 12.24
CA ASP A 85 17.62 -33.58 13.18
C ASP A 85 18.63 -34.03 14.26
N LEU A 86 18.57 -33.37 15.41
CA LEU A 86 19.26 -33.76 16.63
C LEU A 86 18.47 -34.87 17.34
N LEU A 87 18.34 -36.02 16.67
CA LEU A 87 17.73 -37.21 17.27
C LEU A 87 18.65 -37.74 18.38
N PHE A 88 18.40 -37.29 19.61
CA PHE A 88 19.09 -37.79 20.78
C PHE A 88 18.51 -39.14 21.20
N GLN A 89 19.36 -40.17 21.25
CA GLN A 89 19.02 -41.49 21.78
C GLN A 89 19.89 -41.78 23.00
N GLU A 90 19.28 -42.21 24.10
CA GLU A 90 19.94 -42.32 25.42
C GLU A 90 20.97 -43.46 25.54
N ASN A 91 21.33 -44.16 24.45
CA ASN A 91 22.38 -45.18 24.39
C ASN A 91 23.04 -45.24 22.98
N SER A 92 23.31 -44.08 22.38
CA SER A 92 23.93 -44.01 21.05
C SER A 92 25.35 -44.61 21.03
N THR A 93 25.71 -45.24 19.91
CA THR A 93 27.07 -45.72 19.67
C THR A 93 28.05 -44.55 19.66
N ILE A 94 29.32 -44.79 20.00
CA ILE A 94 30.35 -43.74 20.07
C ILE A 94 30.43 -42.90 18.78
N GLY A 95 30.26 -43.54 17.61
CA GLY A 95 30.23 -42.86 16.31
C GLY A 95 29.01 -41.95 16.12
N GLN A 96 27.83 -42.34 16.64
CA GLN A 96 26.64 -41.48 16.64
C GLN A 96 26.78 -40.30 17.59
N LYS A 97 27.43 -40.48 18.75
CA LYS A 97 27.72 -39.39 19.70
C LYS A 97 28.65 -38.35 19.07
N ILE A 98 29.68 -38.78 18.34
CA ILE A 98 30.59 -37.90 17.59
C ILE A 98 29.85 -37.15 16.48
N ALA A 99 29.07 -37.85 15.66
CA ALA A 99 28.29 -37.22 14.60
C ALA A 99 27.27 -36.19 15.12
N LEU A 100 26.71 -36.43 16.32
CA LEU A 100 25.77 -35.51 16.96
C LEU A 100 26.50 -34.27 17.53
N THR A 101 27.67 -34.41 18.14
CA THR A 101 28.44 -33.25 18.63
C THR A 101 28.95 -32.38 17.49
N GLU A 102 29.42 -32.96 16.39
CA GLU A 102 29.77 -32.22 15.17
C GLU A 102 28.59 -31.43 14.61
N LYS A 103 27.42 -32.06 14.56
CA LYS A 103 26.16 -31.43 14.18
C LYS A 103 25.84 -30.25 15.09
N ILE A 104 25.87 -30.41 16.41
CA ILE A 104 25.62 -29.32 17.38
C ILE A 104 26.59 -28.15 17.13
N VAL A 105 27.88 -28.43 16.99
CA VAL A 105 28.89 -27.39 16.72
C VAL A 105 28.62 -26.67 15.41
N GLY A 106 28.16 -27.37 14.37
CA GLY A 106 27.75 -26.76 13.09
C GLY A 106 26.52 -25.84 13.20
N VAL A 107 25.68 -26.04 14.21
CA VAL A 107 24.46 -25.23 14.45
C VAL A 107 24.75 -23.94 15.22
N LEU A 108 25.74 -23.95 16.11
CA LEU A 108 26.04 -22.78 16.96
C LEU A 108 26.33 -21.48 16.17
N PRO A 109 27.07 -21.50 15.04
CA PRO A 109 27.23 -20.32 14.19
C PRO A 109 25.92 -19.82 13.56
N LYS A 110 25.01 -20.74 13.17
CA LYS A 110 23.70 -20.37 12.62
C LYS A 110 22.83 -19.66 13.67
N LEU A 111 22.98 -20.04 14.95
CA LEU A 111 22.31 -19.39 16.07
C LEU A 111 22.96 -18.06 16.49
N GLN A 112 24.09 -17.68 15.88
CA GLN A 112 24.90 -16.52 16.27
C GLN A 112 25.48 -16.63 17.69
N CYS A 113 25.87 -17.83 18.12
CA CYS A 113 26.60 -18.00 19.37
C CYS A 113 27.99 -17.36 19.28
N PRO A 114 28.38 -16.48 20.23
CA PRO A 114 29.70 -15.83 20.23
C PRO A 114 30.85 -16.75 20.69
N HIS A 115 30.52 -17.89 21.30
CA HIS A 115 31.50 -18.81 21.85
C HIS A 115 31.76 -19.97 20.87
N GLN A 116 33.02 -20.16 20.50
CA GLN A 116 33.46 -21.26 19.64
C GLN A 116 33.82 -22.48 20.49
N ILE A 117 33.30 -23.65 20.11
CA ILE A 117 33.64 -24.93 20.72
C ILE A 117 33.92 -25.96 19.64
N GLN A 118 34.84 -26.87 19.91
CA GLN A 118 35.18 -27.98 19.02
C GLN A 118 34.47 -29.27 19.46
N PRO A 119 34.16 -30.20 18.52
CA PRO A 119 33.50 -31.47 18.87
C PRO A 119 34.27 -32.29 19.92
N HIS A 120 35.61 -32.26 19.86
CA HIS A 120 36.49 -32.93 20.82
C HIS A 120 36.35 -32.39 22.26
N GLN A 121 36.02 -31.11 22.44
CA GLN A 121 35.85 -30.52 23.77
C GLN A 121 34.56 -31.03 24.44
N ILE A 122 33.50 -31.23 23.66
CA ILE A 122 32.24 -31.81 24.17
C ILE A 122 32.43 -33.29 24.50
N GLN A 123 33.12 -34.04 23.63
CA GLN A 123 33.39 -35.47 23.84
C GLN A 123 34.40 -35.71 24.96
N GLY A 124 35.41 -34.84 25.08
CA GLY A 124 36.44 -34.86 26.11
C GLY A 124 35.97 -34.37 27.48
N LEU A 125 34.68 -34.07 27.65
CA LEU A 125 34.07 -33.62 28.90
C LEU A 125 34.70 -32.34 29.46
N ASP A 126 35.12 -31.43 28.58
CA ASP A 126 35.69 -30.14 28.96
C ASP A 126 34.58 -29.13 29.28
N PHE A 127 34.01 -29.27 30.48
CA PHE A 127 32.91 -28.46 31.00
C PHE A 127 33.27 -26.99 31.18
N ILE A 128 34.55 -26.65 31.37
CA ILE A 128 35.01 -25.26 31.46
C ILE A 128 34.68 -24.49 30.17
N HIS A 129 34.98 -25.08 29.01
CA HIS A 129 34.71 -24.45 27.72
C HIS A 129 33.27 -24.64 27.23
N VAL A 130 32.60 -25.71 27.67
CA VAL A 130 31.18 -25.95 27.33
C VAL A 130 30.23 -25.04 28.13
N PHE A 131 30.59 -24.66 29.36
CA PHE A 131 29.74 -23.86 30.24
C PHE A 131 29.27 -22.52 29.62
N PRO A 132 30.14 -21.66 29.04
CA PRO A 132 29.72 -20.42 28.41
C PRO A 132 28.71 -20.62 27.26
N VAL A 133 28.86 -21.69 26.48
CA VAL A 133 27.93 -22.03 25.41
C VAL A 133 26.56 -22.39 25.97
N ILE A 134 26.51 -23.18 27.04
CA ILE A 134 25.24 -23.57 27.66
C ILE A 134 24.58 -22.38 28.34
N GLN A 135 25.33 -21.55 29.03
CA GLN A 135 24.79 -20.33 29.64
C GLN A 135 24.13 -19.43 28.60
N TRP A 136 24.79 -19.26 27.44
CA TRP A 136 24.24 -18.50 26.33
C TRP A 136 23.01 -19.17 25.72
N LEU A 137 23.06 -20.47 25.45
CA LEU A 137 21.95 -21.25 24.89
C LEU A 137 20.71 -21.22 25.79
N VAL A 138 20.88 -21.40 27.10
CA VAL A 138 19.81 -21.32 28.09
C VAL A 138 19.17 -19.94 28.07
N LYS A 139 19.97 -18.86 28.16
CA LYS A 139 19.47 -17.48 28.11
C LYS A 139 18.67 -17.23 26.82
N ARG A 140 19.21 -17.66 25.69
CA ARG A 140 18.58 -17.49 24.36
C ARG A 140 17.28 -18.28 24.24
N SER A 141 17.24 -19.51 24.74
CA SER A 141 16.06 -20.38 24.69
C SER A 141 14.89 -19.83 25.52
N ILE A 142 15.16 -19.24 26.70
CA ILE A 142 14.14 -18.64 27.57
C ILE A 142 13.53 -17.40 26.92
N GLU A 143 14.38 -16.52 26.34
CA GLU A 143 13.92 -15.34 25.62
C GLU A 143 13.01 -15.73 24.44
N HIS A 144 13.43 -16.71 23.64
CA HIS A 144 12.66 -17.18 22.50
C HIS A 144 11.32 -17.82 22.91
N ARG A 145 11.31 -18.63 23.98
CA ARG A 145 10.08 -19.20 24.55
C ARG A 145 9.12 -18.13 25.06
N SER A 146 9.63 -17.07 25.69
CA SER A 146 8.79 -15.95 26.15
C SER A 146 8.14 -15.22 24.97
N ASN A 147 8.92 -14.92 23.92
CA ASN A 147 8.41 -14.28 22.71
C ASN A 147 7.36 -15.16 22.00
N THR A 148 7.64 -16.46 21.88
CA THR A 148 6.73 -17.42 21.25
C THR A 148 5.48 -17.64 22.08
N ALA A 149 5.57 -17.65 23.42
CA ALA A 149 4.42 -17.81 24.30
C ALA A 149 3.40 -16.67 24.13
N ASN A 150 3.85 -15.42 24.03
CA ASN A 150 2.95 -14.28 23.77
C ASN A 150 2.25 -14.41 22.41
N PHE A 151 3.00 -14.82 21.39
CA PHE A 151 2.42 -15.07 20.06
C PHE A 151 1.40 -16.20 20.09
N LEU A 152 1.74 -17.36 20.67
CA LEU A 152 0.84 -18.50 20.78
C LEU A 152 -0.39 -18.17 21.62
N TYR A 153 -0.24 -17.40 22.70
CA TYR A 153 -1.36 -16.96 23.53
C TYR A 153 -2.31 -16.06 22.75
N SER A 154 -1.80 -15.03 22.07
CA SER A 154 -2.63 -14.15 21.23
C SER A 154 -3.26 -14.91 20.06
N TYR A 155 -2.56 -15.86 19.45
CA TYR A 155 -3.12 -16.74 18.43
C TYR A 155 -4.23 -17.63 19.00
N ALA A 156 -4.02 -18.26 20.15
CA ALA A 156 -5.01 -19.10 20.81
C ALA A 156 -6.25 -18.30 21.22
N LEU A 157 -6.07 -17.08 21.76
CA LEU A 157 -7.17 -16.16 22.02
C LEU A 157 -7.94 -15.82 20.76
N ASN A 158 -7.27 -15.48 19.66
CA ASN A 158 -7.92 -15.20 18.39
C ASN A 158 -8.69 -16.41 17.84
N GLN A 159 -8.16 -17.63 17.98
CA GLN A 159 -8.86 -18.84 17.55
C GLN A 159 -10.06 -19.15 18.45
N PHE A 160 -9.90 -18.98 19.77
CA PHE A 160 -11.00 -19.10 20.72
C PHE A 160 -12.09 -18.05 20.45
N GLU A 161 -11.72 -16.80 20.20
CA GLU A 161 -12.66 -15.73 19.84
C GLU A 161 -13.39 -15.99 18.53
N LYS A 162 -12.78 -16.72 17.58
CA LYS A 162 -13.47 -17.12 16.34
C LYS A 162 -14.54 -18.18 16.59
N GLU A 163 -14.23 -19.19 17.42
CA GLU A 163 -15.14 -20.31 17.67
C GLU A 163 -16.19 -20.00 18.76
N PHE A 164 -15.81 -19.20 19.75
CA PHE A 164 -16.59 -18.91 20.96
C PHE A 164 -16.88 -17.43 21.14
N ARG A 165 -16.92 -16.63 20.06
CA ARG A 165 -17.53 -15.29 20.13
C ARG A 165 -18.97 -15.46 20.60
N GLU A 166 -19.19 -15.33 21.91
CA GLU A 166 -20.46 -14.84 22.41
C GLU A 166 -20.75 -13.57 21.61
N LYS A 167 -22.02 -13.36 21.25
CA LYS A 167 -22.48 -12.16 20.56
C LYS A 167 -22.31 -10.94 21.48
N GLN A 168 -21.08 -10.59 21.82
CA GLN A 168 -20.74 -9.26 22.28
C GLN A 168 -21.12 -8.35 21.13
N GLU A 169 -21.99 -7.39 21.44
CA GLU A 169 -22.37 -6.33 20.52
C GLU A 169 -21.08 -5.82 19.84
N PRO A 170 -21.01 -5.86 18.50
CA PRO A 170 -19.84 -5.37 17.79
C PRO A 170 -19.56 -3.95 18.26
N SER A 171 -18.30 -3.68 18.65
CA SER A 171 -17.91 -2.35 19.10
C SER A 171 -18.39 -1.30 18.09
N GLU A 172 -18.75 -0.08 18.51
CA GLU A 172 -19.15 1.00 17.59
C GLU A 172 -18.16 1.17 16.42
N LYS A 173 -16.87 0.91 16.68
CA LYS A 173 -15.81 0.91 15.66
C LYS A 173 -15.99 -0.19 14.61
N GLU A 174 -16.35 -1.41 15.01
CA GLU A 174 -16.62 -2.53 14.11
C GLU A 174 -17.89 -2.29 13.29
N LEU A 175 -18.94 -1.76 13.91
CA LEU A 175 -20.18 -1.39 13.20
C LEU A 175 -19.93 -0.31 12.16
N ASN A 176 -19.15 0.71 12.49
CA ASN A 176 -18.79 1.77 11.55
C ASN A 176 -17.88 1.22 10.43
N LEU A 177 -16.96 0.30 10.73
CA LEU A 177 -16.14 -0.36 9.73
C LEU A 177 -17.01 -1.16 8.75
N ILE A 178 -17.95 -1.96 9.26
CA ILE A 178 -18.87 -2.77 8.44
C ILE A 178 -19.78 -1.87 7.59
N LYS A 179 -20.30 -0.78 8.16
CA LYS A 179 -21.11 0.21 7.41
C LYS A 179 -20.30 0.84 6.28
N ASN A 180 -19.06 1.24 6.53
CA ASN A 180 -18.19 1.82 5.52
C ASN A 180 -17.82 0.81 4.44
N ILE A 181 -17.50 -0.43 4.80
CA ILE A 181 -17.22 -1.50 3.84
C ILE A 181 -18.45 -1.76 2.97
N LYS A 182 -19.64 -1.86 3.56
CA LYS A 182 -20.88 -2.02 2.79
C LYS A 182 -21.15 -0.84 1.86
N ALA A 183 -20.96 0.40 2.32
CA ALA A 183 -21.13 1.59 1.48
C ALA A 183 -20.17 1.57 0.29
N VAL A 184 -18.90 1.21 0.51
CA VAL A 184 -17.91 1.07 -0.56
C VAL A 184 -18.29 -0.08 -1.49
N GLU A 185 -18.66 -1.25 -0.96
CA GLU A 185 -19.10 -2.38 -1.76
C GLU A 185 -20.28 -2.02 -2.66
N GLU A 186 -21.32 -1.36 -2.13
CA GLU A 186 -22.48 -0.88 -2.92
C GLU A 186 -22.07 0.08 -4.04
N ILE A 187 -21.18 1.04 -3.74
CA ILE A 187 -20.69 2.02 -4.74
C ILE A 187 -19.92 1.34 -5.88
N TYR A 188 -19.12 0.32 -5.56
CA TYR A 188 -18.26 -0.36 -6.52
C TYR A 188 -18.85 -1.66 -7.08
N LYS A 189 -20.15 -1.94 -6.85
CA LYS A 189 -20.79 -3.11 -7.46
C LYS A 189 -20.73 -3.02 -8.98
N PRO A 190 -20.50 -4.14 -9.69
CA PRO A 190 -20.61 -4.16 -11.14
C PRO A 190 -22.06 -3.93 -11.53
N HIS A 191 -22.34 -2.79 -12.16
CA HIS A 191 -23.67 -2.41 -12.62
C HIS A 191 -23.97 -3.04 -13.98
N ARG A 192 -25.12 -3.72 -14.08
CA ARG A 192 -25.55 -4.36 -15.32
C ARG A 192 -26.24 -3.30 -16.20
N ALA A 193 -25.61 -2.95 -17.31
CA ALA A 193 -26.12 -1.97 -18.28
C ALA A 193 -27.18 -2.56 -19.22
N PHE A 194 -27.16 -3.88 -19.46
CA PHE A 194 -28.12 -4.55 -20.33
C PHE A 194 -28.64 -5.89 -19.77
N ARG A 195 -29.91 -6.22 -20.04
CA ARG A 195 -30.55 -7.52 -19.75
C ARG A 195 -30.96 -8.23 -21.05
N ARG A 196 -30.94 -9.57 -21.04
CA ARG A 196 -31.37 -10.38 -22.19
C ARG A 196 -32.88 -10.29 -22.42
N LYS A 197 -33.31 -10.07 -23.66
CA LYS A 197 -34.73 -10.01 -24.06
C LYS A 197 -35.45 -11.32 -23.81
N HIS A 198 -34.86 -12.45 -24.19
CA HIS A 198 -35.42 -13.78 -23.97
C HIS A 198 -34.32 -14.84 -23.83
N VAL A 199 -34.63 -15.88 -23.04
CA VAL A 199 -33.78 -17.04 -22.76
C VAL A 199 -33.75 -17.97 -23.99
N LEU A 200 -33.14 -17.53 -25.09
CA LEU A 200 -32.77 -18.49 -26.13
C LEU A 200 -31.51 -19.24 -25.67
N PRO A 201 -31.50 -20.58 -25.69
CA PRO A 201 -30.36 -21.37 -25.28
C PRO A 201 -29.29 -21.24 -26.36
N ILE A 202 -28.41 -20.27 -26.17
CA ILE A 202 -27.21 -20.12 -26.98
C ILE A 202 -26.37 -21.36 -26.74
N LYS A 203 -25.97 -22.04 -27.82
CA LYS A 203 -25.26 -23.33 -27.74
C LYS A 203 -23.77 -23.12 -27.45
N ASP A 204 -23.17 -22.04 -27.95
CA ASP A 204 -21.74 -21.75 -27.78
C ASP A 204 -21.41 -21.03 -26.46
N LEU A 205 -20.32 -21.49 -25.83
CA LEU A 205 -19.77 -20.88 -24.62
C LEU A 205 -19.21 -19.49 -24.89
N ASP A 206 -18.51 -19.30 -26.02
CA ASP A 206 -17.90 -18.03 -26.40
C ASP A 206 -18.96 -16.91 -26.52
N SER A 207 -20.09 -17.19 -27.19
CA SER A 207 -21.19 -16.23 -27.32
C SER A 207 -21.90 -15.96 -25.99
N LYS A 208 -21.97 -16.93 -25.06
CA LYS A 208 -22.50 -16.69 -23.70
C LYS A 208 -21.60 -15.76 -22.92
N VAL A 209 -20.29 -15.96 -22.99
CA VAL A 209 -19.29 -15.12 -22.32
C VAL A 209 -19.34 -13.70 -22.88
N GLN A 210 -19.34 -13.56 -24.21
CA GLN A 210 -19.49 -12.25 -24.87
C GLN A 210 -20.79 -11.54 -24.45
N LEU A 211 -21.92 -12.24 -24.40
CA LEU A 211 -23.17 -11.64 -23.92
C LEU A 211 -23.10 -11.22 -22.45
N THR A 212 -22.56 -12.06 -21.56
CA THR A 212 -22.40 -11.65 -20.15
C THR A 212 -21.50 -10.42 -20.04
N LEU A 213 -20.46 -10.30 -20.86
CA LEU A 213 -19.59 -9.13 -20.86
C LEU A 213 -20.31 -7.90 -21.41
N LEU A 214 -21.10 -8.05 -22.49
CA LEU A 214 -21.93 -7.00 -23.05
C LEU A 214 -22.97 -6.49 -22.04
N GLU A 215 -23.54 -7.36 -21.21
CA GLU A 215 -24.48 -6.98 -20.14
C GLU A 215 -23.89 -6.00 -19.13
N TYR A 216 -22.58 -6.05 -18.90
CA TYR A 216 -21.85 -5.11 -18.02
C TYR A 216 -21.10 -4.02 -18.80
N GLY A 217 -21.41 -3.83 -20.10
CA GLY A 217 -20.83 -2.76 -20.92
C GLY A 217 -19.41 -3.02 -21.42
N TYR A 218 -18.95 -4.28 -21.40
CA TYR A 218 -17.69 -4.70 -21.99
C TYR A 218 -17.91 -5.09 -23.45
N LYS A 219 -17.63 -4.15 -24.37
CA LYS A 219 -17.51 -4.41 -25.81
C LYS A 219 -16.07 -4.85 -26.10
N ASN A 220 -15.88 -5.92 -26.89
CA ASN A 220 -14.61 -6.52 -27.23
C ASN A 220 -13.76 -7.08 -26.06
N VAL A 221 -14.11 -8.30 -25.60
CA VAL A 221 -13.08 -9.22 -25.09
C VAL A 221 -12.78 -10.21 -26.21
N SER A 222 -12.17 -9.70 -27.29
CA SER A 222 -11.64 -10.58 -28.32
C SER A 222 -10.35 -11.24 -27.80
N LYS A 223 -10.20 -12.51 -28.16
CA LYS A 223 -9.34 -13.51 -27.53
C LYS A 223 -7.89 -13.03 -27.37
N HIS A 224 -7.41 -12.93 -26.12
CA HIS A 224 -5.98 -13.05 -25.83
C HIS A 224 -5.57 -14.53 -25.95
N SER A 225 -5.54 -15.05 -27.17
CA SER A 225 -4.85 -16.29 -27.49
C SER A 225 -4.47 -16.25 -28.96
N SER A 226 -3.18 -16.40 -29.23
CA SER A 226 -2.48 -16.43 -30.52
C SER A 226 -2.56 -15.17 -31.38
N ALA A 227 -1.45 -14.43 -31.37
CA ALA A 227 -1.11 -13.48 -32.41
C ALA A 227 -0.83 -14.25 -33.71
N GLU A 228 -1.78 -14.27 -34.64
CA GLU A 228 -1.51 -14.35 -36.08
C GLU A 228 -2.43 -13.36 -36.79
N GLU A 229 -1.82 -12.53 -37.64
CA GLU A 229 -2.48 -11.45 -38.37
C GLU A 229 -3.45 -12.04 -39.40
N SER A 230 -4.75 -11.81 -39.21
CA SER A 230 -5.74 -11.90 -40.29
C SER A 230 -6.63 -10.64 -40.27
N SER A 231 -6.43 -9.79 -41.27
CA SER A 231 -7.12 -8.51 -41.45
C SER A 231 -8.58 -8.66 -41.95
N GLY A 232 -9.12 -9.88 -41.98
CA GLY A 232 -10.47 -10.20 -42.44
C GLY A 232 -11.51 -10.47 -41.34
N GLU A 233 -11.10 -10.78 -40.10
CA GLU A 233 -12.02 -11.20 -39.03
C GLU A 233 -12.77 -10.04 -38.34
N SER A 234 -12.25 -8.81 -38.43
CA SER A 234 -12.81 -7.61 -37.78
C SER A 234 -14.26 -7.29 -38.21
N TYR A 235 -14.64 -7.61 -39.45
CA TYR A 235 -15.97 -7.28 -40.00
C TYR A 235 -17.06 -8.28 -39.58
N LEU A 236 -16.69 -9.55 -39.41
CA LEU A 236 -17.59 -10.62 -38.95
C LEU A 236 -17.89 -10.49 -37.44
N ASP A 237 -16.89 -10.13 -36.65
CA ASP A 237 -17.05 -9.86 -35.21
C ASP A 237 -17.99 -8.67 -34.95
N GLN A 238 -17.93 -7.61 -35.77
CA GLN A 238 -18.84 -6.46 -35.66
C GLN A 238 -20.30 -6.83 -35.96
N GLN A 239 -20.56 -7.64 -36.99
CA GLN A 239 -21.92 -8.10 -37.29
C GLN A 239 -22.47 -9.02 -36.19
N LEU A 240 -21.62 -9.89 -35.62
CA LEU A 240 -22.02 -10.75 -34.51
C LEU A 240 -22.33 -9.94 -33.25
N GLU A 241 -21.50 -8.94 -32.91
CA GLU A 241 -21.77 -8.02 -31.80
C GLU A 241 -23.08 -7.24 -32.00
N GLU A 242 -23.38 -6.77 -33.21
CA GLU A 242 -24.66 -6.10 -33.52
C GLU A 242 -25.85 -7.04 -33.34
N GLN A 243 -25.74 -8.30 -33.77
CA GLN A 243 -26.77 -9.32 -33.55
C GLN A 243 -26.96 -9.64 -32.06
N LEU A 244 -25.88 -9.71 -31.28
CA LEU A 244 -25.94 -9.94 -29.83
C LEU A 244 -26.50 -8.73 -29.08
N MET A 245 -26.16 -7.50 -29.48
CA MET A 245 -26.71 -6.26 -28.93
C MET A 245 -28.20 -6.11 -29.20
N ASN A 246 -28.70 -6.58 -30.35
CA ASN A 246 -30.14 -6.59 -30.63
C ASN A 246 -30.93 -7.49 -29.67
N ASN A 247 -30.29 -8.48 -29.04
CA ASN A 247 -30.89 -9.38 -28.04
C ASN A 247 -30.86 -8.82 -26.61
N LEU A 248 -30.32 -7.61 -26.42
CA LEU A 248 -30.19 -6.94 -25.12
C LEU A 248 -31.18 -5.76 -25.01
N VAL A 249 -31.68 -5.52 -23.79
CA VAL A 249 -32.51 -4.37 -23.38
C VAL A 249 -31.72 -3.58 -22.37
N VAL A 250 -31.73 -2.25 -22.52
CA VAL A 250 -31.12 -1.34 -21.55
C VAL A 250 -31.85 -1.48 -20.22
N THR A 251 -31.11 -1.78 -19.15
CA THR A 251 -31.65 -1.77 -17.79
C THR A 251 -31.57 -0.38 -17.21
N VAL A 252 -32.72 0.12 -16.79
CA VAL A 252 -32.79 1.21 -15.81
C VAL A 252 -32.87 0.52 -14.45
N GLU A 253 -31.75 0.02 -13.94
CA GLU A 253 -31.67 -0.26 -12.50
C GLU A 253 -31.62 1.11 -11.82
N GLU A 254 -32.51 1.31 -10.84
CA GLU A 254 -32.64 2.55 -10.08
C GLU A 254 -31.25 2.99 -9.63
N THR A 255 -30.74 4.02 -10.30
CA THR A 255 -29.55 4.74 -9.88
C THR A 255 -29.80 5.16 -8.46
N PHE A 256 -28.84 4.93 -7.56
CA PHE A 256 -28.84 5.61 -6.26
C PHE A 256 -29.16 7.08 -6.52
N ASP A 257 -30.36 7.50 -6.09
CA ASP A 257 -30.76 8.90 -6.15
C ASP A 257 -29.79 9.61 -5.22
N PHE A 258 -28.77 10.22 -5.82
CA PHE A 258 -28.03 11.29 -5.19
C PHE A 258 -28.98 12.49 -5.16
N ASP A 259 -29.99 12.44 -4.30
CA ASP A 259 -30.92 13.54 -4.04
C ASP A 259 -30.17 14.82 -3.61
N ASP A 260 -28.93 14.65 -3.11
CA ASP A 260 -28.04 15.73 -2.69
C ASP A 260 -27.09 16.25 -3.80
N LEU A 261 -27.03 15.63 -5.00
CA LEU A 261 -26.20 16.13 -6.10
C LEU A 261 -27.03 16.80 -7.19
N THR A 262 -26.67 18.03 -7.51
CA THR A 262 -27.15 18.75 -8.68
C THR A 262 -27.01 17.91 -9.95
N GLN A 263 -27.97 18.02 -10.89
CA GLN A 263 -27.96 17.26 -12.15
C GLN A 263 -26.65 17.41 -12.95
N GLU A 264 -25.93 18.52 -12.77
CA GLU A 264 -24.61 18.72 -13.35
C GLU A 264 -23.54 17.82 -12.74
N ASP A 265 -23.58 17.60 -11.43
CA ASP A 265 -22.58 16.81 -10.72
C ASP A 265 -22.80 15.32 -10.94
N GLN A 266 -24.06 14.89 -11.07
CA GLN A 266 -24.40 13.55 -11.55
C GLN A 266 -23.83 13.29 -12.96
N LYS A 267 -23.95 14.26 -13.89
CA LYS A 267 -23.36 14.17 -15.23
C LYS A 267 -21.83 14.18 -15.21
N LYS A 268 -21.20 15.00 -14.38
CA LYS A 268 -19.74 15.02 -14.21
C LYS A 268 -19.22 13.70 -13.67
N LEU A 269 -19.94 13.12 -12.70
CA LEU A 269 -19.60 11.84 -12.11
C LEU A 269 -19.74 10.70 -13.13
N LEU A 270 -20.84 10.67 -13.90
CA LEU A 270 -21.04 9.70 -14.98
C LEU A 270 -19.95 9.81 -16.06
N ASN A 271 -19.61 11.03 -16.48
CA ASN A 271 -18.52 11.29 -17.43
C ASN A 271 -17.15 10.89 -16.87
N HIS A 272 -16.91 11.11 -15.58
CA HIS A 272 -15.70 10.68 -14.91
C HIS A 272 -15.58 9.15 -14.91
N TYR A 273 -16.67 8.43 -14.61
CA TYR A 273 -16.68 6.96 -14.66
C TYR A 273 -16.50 6.41 -16.07
N GLU A 274 -17.11 7.03 -17.08
CA GLU A 274 -16.86 6.67 -18.48
C GLU A 274 -15.39 6.86 -18.87
N ASN A 275 -14.77 7.96 -18.44
CA ASN A 275 -13.35 8.22 -18.72
C ASN A 275 -12.43 7.24 -18.00
N LEU A 276 -12.68 6.95 -16.72
CA LEU A 276 -11.91 5.98 -15.95
C LEU A 276 -11.97 4.57 -16.58
N ASN A 277 -13.16 4.17 -17.05
CA ASN A 277 -13.33 2.90 -17.75
C ASN A 277 -12.67 2.88 -19.13
N LYS A 278 -12.64 4.02 -19.85
CA LYS A 278 -11.90 4.16 -21.11
C LYS A 278 -10.39 4.06 -20.87
N GLU A 279 -9.88 4.68 -19.79
CA GLU A 279 -8.46 4.61 -19.39
C GLU A 279 -8.03 3.18 -19.01
N LEU A 280 -8.89 2.42 -18.33
CA LEU A 280 -8.60 1.03 -17.96
C LEU A 280 -8.63 0.07 -19.16
N LYS A 281 -9.44 0.34 -20.20
CA LYS A 281 -9.58 -0.51 -21.39
C LYS A 281 -8.45 -0.34 -22.41
N ILE A 282 -7.77 0.79 -22.45
CA ILE A 282 -6.77 1.09 -23.49
C ILE A 282 -5.38 0.85 -22.91
N SER A 283 -4.76 -0.28 -23.26
CA SER A 283 -3.35 -0.56 -23.00
C SER A 283 -2.49 0.68 -23.29
N GLY A 284 -1.71 1.11 -22.29
CA GLY A 284 -1.22 2.48 -22.06
C GLY A 284 -0.37 3.19 -23.14
N PHE A 285 -0.23 2.68 -24.36
CA PHE A 285 0.46 3.38 -25.46
C PHE A 285 -0.50 4.09 -26.43
N LYS A 286 -1.63 3.47 -26.82
CA LYS A 286 -2.61 4.10 -27.73
C LYS A 286 -3.49 5.16 -27.05
N SER A 287 -3.59 5.11 -25.72
CA SER A 287 -4.38 6.08 -24.93
C SER A 287 -3.72 7.46 -24.92
N VAL A 288 -2.40 7.52 -24.76
CA VAL A 288 -1.65 8.78 -24.65
C VAL A 288 -1.70 9.56 -25.97
N GLU A 289 -1.51 8.88 -27.10
CA GLU A 289 -1.53 9.51 -28.42
C GLU A 289 -2.93 10.00 -28.81
N ASN A 290 -3.99 9.25 -28.48
CA ASN A 290 -5.37 9.67 -28.72
C ASN A 290 -5.79 10.82 -27.80
N GLN A 291 -5.35 10.83 -26.55
CA GLN A 291 -5.61 11.93 -25.61
C GLN A 291 -4.88 13.20 -26.02
N GLN A 292 -3.61 13.10 -26.44
CA GLN A 292 -2.85 14.22 -27.00
C GLN A 292 -3.51 14.78 -28.26
N ASN A 293 -4.00 13.92 -29.16
CA ASN A 293 -4.72 14.37 -30.37
C ASN A 293 -6.08 15.00 -30.06
N ALA A 294 -6.81 14.53 -29.06
CA ALA A 294 -8.07 15.14 -28.61
C ALA A 294 -7.81 16.53 -28.00
N ASP A 295 -6.83 16.63 -27.11
CA ASP A 295 -6.43 17.91 -26.49
C ASP A 295 -5.96 18.93 -27.53
N LEU A 296 -5.22 18.49 -28.55
CA LEU A 296 -4.79 19.36 -29.66
C LEU A 296 -5.99 19.82 -30.51
N LYS A 297 -6.98 18.95 -30.74
CA LYS A 297 -8.21 19.32 -31.45
C LYS A 297 -9.06 20.33 -30.68
N ASP A 298 -9.14 20.19 -29.36
CA ASP A 298 -9.91 21.14 -28.53
C ASP A 298 -9.19 22.48 -28.38
N ARG A 299 -7.85 22.47 -28.28
CA ARG A 299 -7.04 23.69 -28.31
C ARG A 299 -7.16 24.42 -29.64
N THR A 300 -7.12 23.70 -30.77
CA THR A 300 -7.28 24.33 -32.09
C THR A 300 -8.68 24.92 -32.27
N LYS A 301 -9.74 24.22 -31.85
CA LYS A 301 -11.11 24.77 -31.83
C LYS A 301 -11.22 26.04 -30.96
N MET A 302 -10.68 26.01 -29.74
CA MET A 302 -10.72 27.16 -28.84
C MET A 302 -9.97 28.37 -29.41
N ILE A 303 -8.82 28.15 -30.07
CA ILE A 303 -8.08 29.22 -30.75
C ILE A 303 -8.89 29.75 -31.94
N THR A 304 -9.51 28.88 -32.75
CA THR A 304 -10.33 29.33 -33.89
C THR A 304 -11.55 30.13 -33.45
N ASP A 305 -12.19 29.77 -32.35
CA ASP A 305 -13.33 30.52 -31.82
C ASP A 305 -12.91 31.87 -31.23
N LYS A 306 -11.73 31.93 -30.59
CA LYS A 306 -11.15 33.19 -30.13
C LYS A 306 -10.80 34.11 -31.30
N LEU A 307 -10.25 33.58 -32.39
CA LEU A 307 -9.97 34.34 -33.60
C LEU A 307 -11.25 34.94 -34.20
N LYS A 308 -12.31 34.15 -34.33
CA LYS A 308 -13.62 34.64 -34.82
C LYS A 308 -14.18 35.76 -33.94
N LYS A 309 -14.15 35.58 -32.61
CA LYS A 309 -14.60 36.63 -31.66
C LYS A 309 -13.77 37.91 -31.78
N LEU A 310 -12.46 37.80 -31.98
CA LEU A 310 -11.60 38.97 -32.19
C LEU A 310 -11.86 39.66 -33.53
N GLU A 311 -12.15 38.90 -34.60
CA GLU A 311 -12.56 39.46 -35.89
C GLU A 311 -13.91 40.20 -35.80
N GLU A 312 -14.89 39.62 -35.10
CA GLU A 312 -16.18 40.27 -34.84
C GLU A 312 -15.99 41.57 -34.03
N GLN A 313 -15.17 41.54 -32.98
CA GLN A 313 -14.87 42.74 -32.18
C GLN A 313 -14.19 43.82 -33.03
N LYS A 314 -13.21 43.44 -33.86
CA LYS A 314 -12.54 44.37 -34.78
C LYS A 314 -13.55 45.05 -35.71
N LEU A 315 -14.44 44.28 -36.35
CA LEU A 315 -15.47 44.83 -37.24
C LEU A 315 -16.42 45.79 -36.49
N THR A 316 -16.84 45.44 -35.27
CA THR A 316 -17.70 46.36 -34.49
C THR A 316 -16.99 47.64 -34.09
N LEU A 317 -15.68 47.60 -33.84
CA LEU A 317 -14.88 48.78 -33.52
C LEU A 317 -14.67 49.66 -34.76
N GLU A 318 -14.41 49.07 -35.92
CA GLU A 318 -14.32 49.79 -37.20
C GLU A 318 -15.62 50.54 -37.49
N ASN A 319 -16.78 49.87 -37.37
CA ASN A 319 -18.10 50.51 -37.53
C ASN A 319 -18.34 51.64 -36.51
N LYS A 320 -17.88 51.48 -35.26
CA LYS A 320 -17.97 52.54 -34.23
C LYS A 320 -17.10 53.75 -34.58
N ILE A 321 -15.90 53.53 -35.13
CA ILE A 321 -15.02 54.60 -35.58
C ILE A 321 -15.66 55.38 -36.73
N GLU A 322 -16.26 54.69 -37.71
CA GLU A 322 -16.95 55.33 -38.82
C GLU A 322 -18.15 56.17 -38.39
N THR A 323 -18.99 55.63 -37.52
CA THR A 323 -20.16 56.35 -36.99
C THR A 323 -19.76 57.58 -36.16
N MET A 324 -18.73 57.46 -35.33
CA MET A 324 -18.18 58.60 -34.57
C MET A 324 -17.58 59.68 -35.49
N ASN A 325 -16.87 59.28 -36.55
CA ASN A 325 -16.33 60.21 -37.54
C ASN A 325 -17.45 60.95 -38.30
N CYS A 326 -18.56 60.28 -38.61
CA CYS A 326 -19.72 60.90 -39.24
C CYS A 326 -20.39 61.90 -38.30
N ALA A 327 -20.57 61.54 -37.02
CA ALA A 327 -21.12 62.42 -35.99
C ALA A 327 -20.26 63.67 -35.77
N LEU A 328 -18.93 63.52 -35.72
CA LEU A 328 -18.00 64.66 -35.58
C LEU A 328 -18.08 65.63 -36.76
N LYS A 329 -18.26 65.13 -37.99
CA LYS A 329 -18.50 66.00 -39.16
C LYS A 329 -19.79 66.81 -39.00
N GLY A 330 -20.87 66.16 -38.55
CA GLY A 330 -22.15 66.83 -38.31
C GLY A 330 -22.08 67.89 -37.21
N ILE A 331 -21.36 67.64 -36.12
CA ILE A 331 -21.16 68.63 -35.04
C ILE A 331 -20.35 69.83 -35.53
N ARG A 332 -19.28 69.62 -36.29
CA ARG A 332 -18.48 70.72 -36.86
C ARG A 332 -19.30 71.62 -37.78
N GLN A 333 -20.20 71.03 -38.57
CA GLN A 333 -21.06 71.79 -39.46
C GLN A 333 -22.06 72.66 -38.69
N ARG A 334 -22.69 72.10 -37.65
CA ARG A 334 -23.56 72.89 -36.76
C ARG A 334 -22.83 73.99 -36.01
N GLN A 335 -21.58 73.75 -35.58
CA GLN A 335 -20.75 74.77 -34.94
C GLN A 335 -20.49 75.95 -35.90
N MET A 336 -20.18 75.69 -37.16
CA MET A 336 -20.04 76.74 -38.16
C MET A 336 -21.33 77.54 -38.36
N GLU A 337 -22.47 76.86 -38.41
CA GLU A 337 -23.80 77.51 -38.54
C GLU A 337 -24.14 78.38 -37.32
N THR A 338 -23.85 77.89 -36.10
CA THR A 338 -24.06 78.68 -34.87
C THR A 338 -23.11 79.86 -34.78
N ASP A 339 -21.85 79.70 -35.17
CA ASP A 339 -20.86 80.79 -35.16
C ASP A 339 -21.19 81.88 -36.19
N THR A 340 -21.85 81.52 -37.30
CA THR A 340 -22.38 82.50 -38.24
C THR A 340 -23.60 83.24 -37.69
N ALA A 341 -24.53 82.54 -37.03
CA ALA A 341 -25.71 83.17 -36.43
C ALA A 341 -25.36 84.07 -35.23
N PHE A 342 -24.33 83.71 -34.45
CA PHE A 342 -23.87 84.52 -33.32
C PHE A 342 -23.31 85.87 -33.78
N LYS A 343 -22.59 85.91 -34.91
CA LYS A 343 -22.07 87.15 -35.50
C LYS A 343 -23.16 88.07 -36.06
N GLU A 344 -24.37 87.54 -36.28
CA GLU A 344 -25.51 88.33 -36.75
C GLU A 344 -26.29 88.97 -35.60
N LEU A 345 -26.24 88.38 -34.40
CA LEU A 345 -26.98 88.83 -33.22
C LEU A 345 -26.28 89.95 -32.41
N ASP A 346 -24.97 90.13 -32.55
CA ASP A 346 -24.20 91.23 -31.90
C ASP A 346 -24.50 92.63 -32.47
N LYS A 347 -25.53 92.79 -33.32
CA LYS A 347 -25.85 94.03 -34.05
C LYS A 347 -27.05 94.84 -33.53
N GLU A 348 -27.69 94.44 -32.44
CA GLU A 348 -28.82 95.20 -31.88
C GLU A 348 -28.52 95.69 -30.46
N ASP A 349 -28.47 97.02 -30.30
CA ASP A 349 -28.23 97.71 -29.03
C ASP A 349 -29.45 97.58 -28.10
N ILE A 350 -29.28 96.85 -26.99
CA ILE A 350 -30.30 96.68 -25.96
C ILE A 350 -29.91 97.44 -24.68
N ASN A 351 -30.93 98.09 -24.12
CA ASN A 351 -30.98 98.96 -22.95
C ASN A 351 -30.12 98.50 -21.75
N THR A 352 -29.14 99.32 -21.35
CA THR A 352 -28.03 98.98 -20.45
C THR A 352 -28.41 98.68 -18.99
N GLU A 353 -29.57 99.16 -18.50
CA GLU A 353 -29.97 98.99 -17.10
C GLU A 353 -30.64 97.63 -16.83
N ILE A 354 -31.58 97.21 -17.70
CA ILE A 354 -32.19 95.87 -17.65
C ILE A 354 -31.13 94.81 -17.98
N VAL A 355 -30.18 95.15 -18.86
CA VAL A 355 -29.04 94.28 -19.17
C VAL A 355 -28.19 94.04 -17.94
N ASN A 356 -27.94 95.03 -17.09
CA ASN A 356 -27.15 94.85 -15.86
C ASN A 356 -27.86 93.96 -14.82
N ASP A 357 -29.17 94.16 -14.58
CA ASP A 357 -29.94 93.30 -13.65
C ASP A 357 -30.08 91.87 -14.17
N VAL A 358 -30.32 91.72 -15.48
CA VAL A 358 -30.33 90.41 -16.15
C VAL A 358 -28.94 89.80 -16.12
N GLN A 359 -27.87 90.59 -16.25
CA GLN A 359 -26.48 90.14 -16.17
C GLN A 359 -26.14 89.67 -14.75
N ASP A 360 -26.60 90.36 -13.71
CA ASP A 360 -26.42 89.93 -12.33
C ASP A 360 -27.22 88.65 -12.01
N LEU A 361 -28.47 88.55 -12.49
CA LEU A 361 -29.27 87.32 -12.39
C LEU A 361 -28.66 86.16 -13.20
N VAL A 362 -28.07 86.45 -14.37
CA VAL A 362 -27.35 85.47 -15.19
C VAL A 362 -26.10 85.02 -14.46
N ILE A 363 -25.30 85.93 -13.89
CA ILE A 363 -24.11 85.61 -13.08
C ILE A 363 -24.49 84.71 -11.91
N GLN A 364 -25.56 85.00 -11.18
CA GLN A 364 -26.04 84.14 -10.09
C GLN A 364 -26.50 82.77 -10.59
N SER A 365 -27.24 82.73 -11.70
CA SER A 365 -27.68 81.46 -12.31
C SER A 365 -26.51 80.63 -12.82
N GLU A 366 -25.47 81.26 -13.37
CA GLU A 366 -24.23 80.63 -13.81
C GLU A 366 -23.43 80.12 -12.62
N ASN A 367 -23.41 80.86 -11.52
CA ASN A 367 -22.73 80.44 -10.29
C ASN A 367 -23.43 79.22 -9.67
N LEU A 368 -24.77 79.21 -9.64
CA LEU A 368 -25.56 78.06 -9.22
C LEU A 368 -25.35 76.85 -10.14
N LYS A 369 -25.32 77.05 -11.46
CA LYS A 369 -24.99 75.98 -12.42
C LYS A 369 -23.57 75.45 -12.22
N LYS A 370 -22.59 76.31 -11.96
CA LYS A 370 -21.21 75.90 -11.64
C LYS A 370 -21.18 75.05 -10.37
N GLN A 371 -21.86 75.47 -9.31
CA GLN A 371 -21.97 74.68 -8.07
C GLN A 371 -22.66 73.33 -8.29
N GLU A 372 -23.72 73.28 -9.10
CA GLU A 372 -24.40 72.02 -9.45
C GLU A 372 -23.47 71.09 -10.25
N ILE A 373 -22.76 71.61 -11.23
CA ILE A 373 -21.80 70.86 -12.05
C ILE A 373 -20.66 70.34 -11.17
N GLU A 374 -20.06 71.17 -10.32
CA GLU A 374 -19.01 70.78 -9.39
C GLU A 374 -19.47 69.73 -8.39
N PHE A 375 -20.70 69.86 -7.88
CA PHE A 375 -21.29 68.88 -6.98
C PHE A 375 -21.54 67.54 -7.71
N ARG A 376 -22.11 67.58 -8.91
CA ARG A 376 -22.34 66.40 -9.75
C ARG A 376 -21.03 65.71 -10.12
N ASP A 377 -19.97 66.46 -10.39
CA ASP A 377 -18.65 65.92 -10.70
C ASP A 377 -17.97 65.33 -9.46
N LYS A 378 -18.15 65.93 -8.27
CA LYS A 378 -17.71 65.33 -6.99
C LYS A 378 -18.41 64.00 -6.75
N CYS A 379 -19.75 63.94 -6.87
CA CYS A 379 -20.51 62.70 -6.71
C CYS A 379 -20.10 61.63 -7.75
N LYS A 380 -19.86 62.02 -9.01
CA LYS A 380 -19.36 61.08 -10.04
C LYS A 380 -17.97 60.53 -9.67
N LYS A 381 -17.06 61.38 -9.21
CA LYS A 381 -15.71 60.96 -8.79
C LYS A 381 -15.78 60.00 -7.60
N GLU A 382 -16.57 60.30 -6.58
CA GLU A 382 -16.75 59.41 -5.42
C GLU A 382 -17.38 58.07 -5.83
N LEU A 383 -18.41 58.10 -6.68
CA LEU A 383 -19.05 56.88 -7.19
C LEU A 383 -18.05 56.03 -8.00
N GLN A 384 -17.21 56.66 -8.81
CA GLN A 384 -16.17 55.97 -9.58
C GLN A 384 -15.07 55.40 -8.65
N GLN A 385 -14.68 56.12 -7.59
CA GLN A 385 -13.76 55.61 -6.56
C GLN A 385 -14.34 54.40 -5.82
N LEU A 386 -15.61 54.44 -5.44
CA LEU A 386 -16.30 53.32 -4.79
C LEU A 386 -16.41 52.11 -5.74
N ARG A 387 -16.78 52.32 -7.01
CA ARG A 387 -16.79 51.27 -8.03
C ARG A 387 -15.42 50.62 -8.19
N ASN A 388 -14.36 51.41 -8.33
CA ASN A 388 -12.99 50.91 -8.44
C ASN A 388 -12.55 50.15 -7.19
N SER A 389 -13.00 50.57 -6.01
CA SER A 389 -12.70 49.87 -4.74
C SER A 389 -13.42 48.52 -4.66
N ILE A 390 -14.68 48.45 -5.11
CA ILE A 390 -15.45 47.20 -5.21
C ILE A 390 -14.80 46.24 -6.22
N GLU A 391 -14.36 46.76 -7.38
CA GLU A 391 -13.71 45.97 -8.41
C GLU A 391 -12.39 45.38 -7.92
N LYS A 392 -11.52 46.20 -7.30
CA LYS A 392 -10.29 45.73 -6.64
C LYS A 392 -10.54 44.68 -5.55
N ALA A 393 -11.62 44.84 -4.78
CA ALA A 393 -11.99 43.86 -3.75
C ALA A 393 -12.48 42.54 -4.36
N LYS A 394 -13.23 42.59 -5.47
CA LYS A 394 -13.65 41.40 -6.23
C LYS A 394 -12.46 40.69 -6.86
N GLU A 395 -11.54 41.42 -7.49
CA GLU A 395 -10.32 40.86 -8.08
C GLU A 395 -9.45 40.15 -7.04
N ARG A 396 -9.23 40.77 -5.87
CA ARG A 396 -8.50 40.13 -4.75
C ARG A 396 -9.18 38.84 -4.27
N LYS A 397 -10.52 38.81 -4.23
CA LYS A 397 -11.28 37.63 -3.82
C LYS A 397 -11.20 36.51 -4.86
N SER A 398 -11.27 36.84 -6.15
CA SER A 398 -11.13 35.88 -7.25
C SER A 398 -9.71 35.31 -7.35
N GLN A 399 -8.68 36.16 -7.28
CA GLN A 399 -7.28 35.73 -7.33
C GLN A 399 -6.91 34.83 -6.15
N SER A 400 -7.35 35.17 -4.93
CA SER A 400 -7.12 34.33 -3.76
C SER A 400 -7.78 32.95 -3.88
N SER A 401 -8.97 32.88 -4.48
CA SER A 401 -9.70 31.60 -4.68
C SER A 401 -9.07 30.73 -5.79
N GLU A 402 -8.60 31.34 -6.87
CA GLU A 402 -7.99 30.60 -7.99
C GLU A 402 -6.57 30.14 -7.67
N GLU A 403 -5.75 30.97 -7.00
CA GLU A 403 -4.40 30.58 -6.58
C GLU A 403 -4.42 29.46 -5.53
N THR A 404 -5.35 29.52 -4.58
CA THR A 404 -5.51 28.44 -3.59
C THR A 404 -5.97 27.14 -4.24
N SER A 405 -6.90 27.19 -5.19
CA SER A 405 -7.38 26.02 -5.93
C SER A 405 -6.27 25.38 -6.78
N ARG A 406 -5.49 26.18 -7.52
CA ARG A 406 -4.34 25.68 -8.30
C ARG A 406 -3.25 25.07 -7.44
N ASN A 407 -2.91 25.71 -6.32
CA ASN A 407 -1.91 25.16 -5.41
C ASN A 407 -2.37 23.83 -4.81
N MET A 408 -3.66 23.68 -4.52
CA MET A 408 -4.23 22.43 -4.01
C MET A 408 -4.24 21.32 -5.08
N GLU A 409 -4.57 21.65 -6.33
CA GLU A 409 -4.49 20.70 -7.46
C GLU A 409 -3.06 20.22 -7.71
N LEU A 410 -2.08 21.13 -7.68
CA LEU A 410 -0.66 20.78 -7.82
C LEU A 410 -0.18 19.86 -6.69
N GLN A 411 -0.58 20.15 -5.46
CA GLN A 411 -0.27 19.30 -4.30
C GLN A 411 -0.92 17.91 -4.45
N LEU A 412 -2.19 17.84 -4.86
CA LEU A 412 -2.87 16.56 -5.10
C LEU A 412 -2.18 15.75 -6.19
N HIS A 413 -1.77 16.38 -7.29
CA HIS A 413 -1.03 15.73 -8.36
C HIS A 413 0.31 15.16 -7.86
N GLU A 414 1.08 15.96 -7.11
CA GLU A 414 2.36 15.52 -6.55
C GLU A 414 2.17 14.34 -5.58
N GLN A 415 1.15 14.38 -4.73
CA GLN A 415 0.82 13.28 -3.81
C GLN A 415 0.40 12.02 -4.57
N ASN A 416 -0.39 12.15 -5.64
CA ASN A 416 -0.79 11.01 -6.47
C ASN A 416 0.40 10.35 -7.16
N GLU A 417 1.36 11.11 -7.67
CA GLU A 417 2.59 10.57 -8.26
C GLU A 417 3.44 9.83 -7.21
N LYS A 418 3.59 10.40 -6.00
CA LYS A 418 4.24 9.71 -4.88
C LYS A 418 3.53 8.38 -4.54
N LEU A 419 2.21 8.38 -4.55
CA LEU A 419 1.38 7.21 -4.25
C LEU A 419 1.54 6.13 -5.33
N LYS A 420 1.58 6.50 -6.62
CA LYS A 420 1.87 5.56 -7.73
C LYS A 420 3.23 4.89 -7.55
N VAL A 421 4.28 5.66 -7.24
CA VAL A 421 5.63 5.12 -7.01
C VAL A 421 5.65 4.16 -5.81
N LEU A 422 4.96 4.49 -4.72
CA LEU A 422 4.84 3.62 -3.55
C LEU A 422 4.09 2.32 -3.88
N ARG A 423 2.96 2.39 -4.61
CA ARG A 423 2.23 1.20 -5.08
C ARG A 423 3.11 0.28 -5.92
N LEU A 424 3.93 0.83 -6.82
CA LEU A 424 4.88 0.05 -7.61
C LEU A 424 5.94 -0.63 -6.74
N LYS A 425 6.47 0.05 -5.73
CA LYS A 425 7.42 -0.54 -4.76
C LYS A 425 6.77 -1.68 -3.97
N VAL A 426 5.53 -1.49 -3.51
CA VAL A 426 4.76 -2.53 -2.82
C VAL A 426 4.51 -3.72 -3.73
N ALA A 427 4.08 -3.50 -4.97
CA ALA A 427 3.86 -4.58 -5.94
C ALA A 427 5.14 -5.37 -6.21
N LYS A 428 6.30 -4.71 -6.34
CA LYS A 428 7.61 -5.38 -6.48
C LYS A 428 7.93 -6.25 -5.27
N LYS A 429 7.74 -5.73 -4.06
CA LYS A 429 7.97 -6.50 -2.83
C LYS A 429 7.00 -7.68 -2.69
N SER A 430 5.72 -7.47 -2.99
CA SER A 430 4.69 -8.52 -2.95
C SER A 430 4.98 -9.65 -3.94
N ARG A 431 5.47 -9.34 -5.15
CA ARG A 431 5.97 -10.36 -6.09
C ARG A 431 7.14 -11.15 -5.54
N VAL A 432 8.13 -10.48 -4.94
CA VAL A 432 9.28 -11.16 -4.32
C VAL A 432 8.83 -12.06 -3.18
N ILE A 433 7.92 -11.60 -2.32
CA ILE A 433 7.34 -12.41 -1.24
C ILE A 433 6.63 -13.63 -1.81
N SER A 434 5.82 -13.46 -2.87
CA SER A 434 5.11 -14.59 -3.51
C SER A 434 6.07 -15.63 -4.09
N VAL A 435 7.20 -15.19 -4.68
CA VAL A 435 8.24 -16.09 -5.20
C VAL A 435 8.97 -16.80 -4.06
N LEU A 436 9.32 -16.09 -3.00
CA LEU A 436 9.96 -16.68 -1.82
C LEU A 436 9.03 -17.68 -1.14
N GLN A 437 7.74 -17.37 -1.03
CA GLN A 437 6.75 -18.26 -0.45
C GLN A 437 6.61 -19.54 -1.26
N ARG A 438 6.52 -19.47 -2.60
CA ARG A 438 6.58 -20.67 -3.45
C ARG A 438 7.85 -21.50 -3.24
N ARG A 439 9.02 -20.83 -3.13
CA ARG A 439 10.28 -21.53 -2.85
C ARG A 439 10.32 -22.19 -1.47
N ILE A 440 9.63 -21.62 -0.49
CA ILE A 440 9.48 -22.21 0.85
C ILE A 440 8.53 -23.40 0.77
N ASP A 441 7.39 -23.25 0.07
CA ASP A 441 6.40 -24.31 -0.12
C ASP A 441 6.95 -25.50 -0.94
N ASP A 442 7.91 -25.26 -1.84
CA ASP A 442 8.61 -26.30 -2.60
C ASP A 442 9.54 -27.16 -1.71
N VAL A 443 9.90 -26.68 -0.52
CA VAL A 443 10.71 -27.41 0.46
C VAL A 443 9.78 -28.05 1.49
N PRO A 444 9.67 -29.39 1.55
CA PRO A 444 8.77 -30.04 2.49
C PRO A 444 9.15 -29.70 3.92
N CYS A 445 8.16 -29.31 4.73
CA CYS A 445 8.43 -28.95 6.12
C CYS A 445 8.85 -30.20 6.94
N ARG A 446 9.50 -30.01 8.08
CA ARG A 446 9.95 -31.11 8.96
C ARG A 446 8.82 -32.11 9.31
N ALA A 447 7.60 -31.61 9.53
CA ALA A 447 6.46 -32.45 9.81
C ALA A 447 6.06 -33.33 8.60
N GLU A 448 6.14 -32.77 7.39
CA GLU A 448 5.92 -33.52 6.14
C GLU A 448 7.03 -34.54 5.90
N LEU A 449 8.30 -34.18 6.11
CA LEU A 449 9.42 -35.14 6.02
C LEU A 449 9.27 -36.31 7.00
N ALA A 450 8.85 -36.04 8.24
CA ALA A 450 8.59 -37.07 9.24
C ALA A 450 7.41 -37.98 8.84
N GLN A 451 6.36 -37.41 8.24
CA GLN A 451 5.25 -38.17 7.67
C GLN A 451 5.70 -39.03 6.48
N TYR A 452 6.48 -38.48 5.56
CA TYR A 452 7.04 -39.24 4.43
C TYR A 452 7.91 -40.39 4.92
N GLN A 453 8.79 -40.16 5.90
CA GLN A 453 9.63 -41.22 6.48
C GLN A 453 8.81 -42.32 7.16
N ARG A 454 7.75 -41.98 7.92
CA ARG A 454 6.82 -42.99 8.44
C ARG A 454 6.13 -43.77 7.32
N ARG A 455 5.68 -43.08 6.28
CA ARG A 455 5.06 -43.69 5.09
C ARG A 455 6.04 -44.63 4.37
N PHE A 456 7.31 -44.27 4.26
CA PHE A 456 8.34 -45.12 3.66
C PHE A 456 8.59 -46.38 4.49
N ILE A 457 8.61 -46.28 5.82
CA ILE A 457 8.76 -47.44 6.71
C ILE A 457 7.53 -48.36 6.62
N GLU A 458 6.32 -47.78 6.60
CA GLU A 458 5.07 -48.54 6.38
C GLU A 458 5.07 -49.27 5.04
N LEU A 459 5.44 -48.58 3.96
CA LEU A 459 5.54 -49.16 2.62
C LEU A 459 6.60 -50.25 2.55
N TYR A 460 7.76 -50.04 3.18
CA TYR A 460 8.82 -51.04 3.26
C TYR A 460 8.35 -52.30 4.00
N ASN A 461 7.64 -52.12 5.12
CA ASN A 461 7.07 -53.23 5.88
C ASN A 461 5.96 -53.97 5.12
N GLN A 462 5.11 -53.25 4.37
CA GLN A 462 4.09 -53.85 3.51
C GLN A 462 4.71 -54.62 2.34
N SER A 463 5.75 -54.07 1.72
CA SER A 463 6.53 -54.71 0.66
C SER A 463 7.16 -56.00 1.19
N ASN A 464 7.87 -55.94 2.33
CA ASN A 464 8.45 -57.11 2.97
C ASN A 464 7.40 -58.16 3.38
N SER A 465 6.24 -57.75 3.90
CA SER A 465 5.17 -58.69 4.27
C SER A 465 4.58 -59.43 3.06
N LYS A 466 4.64 -58.86 1.84
CA LYS A 466 4.25 -59.53 0.60
C LYS A 466 5.26 -60.54 0.07
N TYR A 467 6.54 -60.47 0.48
CA TYR A 467 7.56 -61.44 0.08
C TYR A 467 7.66 -62.65 1.02
N TRP A 468 6.97 -62.60 2.17
CA TRP A 468 6.95 -63.67 3.18
C TRP A 468 5.58 -64.33 3.36
N SER A 469 4.67 -64.14 2.39
CA SER A 469 3.42 -64.89 2.24
C SER A 469 3.37 -65.51 0.85
#